data_AF-A0A935BUB0-F1
#
_entry.id   AF-A0A935BUB0-F1
#
_cell.length_a   1.000
_cell.length_b   1.000
_cell.length_c   1.000
_cell.angle_alpha   90.00
_cell.angle_beta   90.00
_cell.angle_gamma   90.00
#
_symmetry.space_group_name_H-M   'P 1'
#
loop_
_entity.id
_entity.type
_entity.pdbx_description
1 polymer ?
#
loop_
_entity_poly.entity_id
_entity_poly.type
_entity_poly.pdbx_seq_one_letter_code
_entity_poly.pdbx_strand_id
1 'polypeptide(L)'
;MAETKNAAAPEATAEAPKGMTAAQAAKLVTRDVPVLGKDGKPTGETAKKAIKADEVLSFRDYGDRVVVVTVDGQKFTGEKAAK
;
A
#
# COMPACT_ATOMS: atom_id res chain seq x y z
N MET A 1 29.70 12.01 26.94
CA MET A 1 29.27 12.39 25.57
C MET A 1 28.68 11.13 24.96
N ALA A 2 27.43 10.80 25.29
CA ALA A 2 26.25 11.19 24.51
C ALA A 2 26.35 10.72 23.05
N GLU A 3 25.89 9.49 22.78
CA GLU A 3 24.75 9.23 21.89
C GLU A 3 24.56 7.71 21.76
N THR A 4 23.71 7.18 22.63
CA THR A 4 22.94 5.98 22.35
C THR A 4 22.11 6.29 21.12
N LYS A 5 22.61 5.94 19.92
CA LYS A 5 21.83 6.05 18.68
C LYS A 5 20.82 4.91 18.65
N ASN A 6 19.82 5.04 19.51
CA ASN A 6 18.53 4.41 19.35
C ASN A 6 17.89 5.00 18.08
N ALA A 7 18.11 4.31 16.96
CA ALA A 7 17.20 4.36 15.83
C ALA A 7 16.55 2.98 15.74
N ALA A 8 15.68 2.70 16.71
CA ALA A 8 14.64 1.71 16.58
C ALA A 8 13.71 2.16 15.44
N ALA A 9 13.86 1.51 14.28
CA ALA A 9 12.76 0.85 13.58
C ALA A 9 13.29 0.18 12.30
N PRO A 10 13.60 -1.13 12.34
CA PRO A 10 13.29 -2.03 11.24
C PRO A 10 12.16 -2.94 11.70
N GLU A 11 10.98 -2.40 12.00
CA GLU A 11 9.82 -3.21 12.42
C GLU A 11 8.62 -2.93 11.52
N ALA A 12 8.72 -3.42 10.29
CA ALA A 12 7.56 -3.83 9.49
C ALA A 12 7.99 -4.87 8.45
N THR A 13 8.78 -5.88 8.83
CA THR A 13 8.96 -7.06 7.97
C THR A 13 9.08 -8.31 8.83
N ALA A 14 8.26 -9.31 8.48
CA ALA A 14 8.03 -10.61 9.12
C ALA A 14 7.07 -10.52 10.31
N GLU A 15 5.87 -11.11 10.31
CA GLU A 15 5.43 -12.35 9.66
C GLU A 15 4.03 -12.18 9.03
N ALA A 16 3.93 -12.30 7.70
CA ALA A 16 2.68 -12.73 7.07
C ALA A 16 2.81 -14.25 6.84
N PRO A 17 2.17 -15.10 7.65
CA PRO A 17 2.24 -16.54 7.49
C PRO A 17 1.62 -16.94 6.13
N LYS A 18 2.43 -17.56 5.27
CA LYS A 18 2.05 -18.40 4.11
C LYS A 18 0.74 -18.05 3.36
N GLY A 19 0.58 -16.80 2.93
CA GLY A 19 -0.54 -16.47 2.06
C GLY A 19 -0.39 -15.20 1.22
N MET A 20 0.16 -14.13 1.78
CA MET A 20 0.13 -12.84 1.09
C MET A 20 1.06 -11.81 1.75
N THR A 21 1.93 -11.16 0.97
CA THR A 21 2.78 -10.07 1.47
C THR A 21 2.10 -8.73 1.26
N ALA A 22 2.48 -7.69 2.04
CA ALA A 22 1.97 -6.32 1.85
C ALA A 22 2.17 -5.84 0.40
N ALA A 23 3.29 -6.20 -0.24
CA ALA A 23 3.56 -5.90 -1.64
C ALA A 23 2.61 -6.62 -2.62
N GLN A 24 2.15 -7.84 -2.31
CA GLN A 24 1.11 -8.50 -3.10
C GLN A 24 -0.26 -7.87 -2.88
N ALA A 25 -0.62 -7.56 -1.63
CA ALA A 25 -1.85 -6.86 -1.31
C ALA A 25 -1.95 -5.51 -1.99
N ALA A 26 -0.87 -4.73 -1.98
CA ALA A 26 -0.80 -3.43 -2.61
C ALA A 26 -0.96 -3.48 -4.14
N LYS A 27 -0.52 -4.58 -4.78
CA LYS A 27 -0.68 -4.78 -6.24
C LYS A 27 -2.11 -5.15 -6.65
N LEU A 28 -2.85 -5.83 -5.78
CA LEU A 28 -4.26 -6.17 -6.03
C LEU A 28 -5.19 -4.98 -5.82
N VAL A 29 -4.65 -3.87 -5.32
CA VAL A 29 -5.40 -2.72 -4.88
C VAL A 29 -4.91 -1.48 -5.61
N THR A 30 -5.80 -0.88 -6.42
CA THR A 30 -5.50 0.34 -7.17
C THR A 30 -6.21 1.55 -6.57
N ARG A 31 -5.48 2.67 -6.54
CA ARG A 31 -6.01 4.02 -6.26
C ARG A 31 -6.08 4.79 -7.57
N ASP A 32 -7.15 5.54 -7.77
CA ASP A 32 -7.20 6.58 -8.78
C ASP A 32 -6.38 7.77 -8.31
N VAL A 33 -5.26 8.00 -9.00
CA VAL A 33 -4.38 9.14 -8.75
C VAL A 33 -4.52 10.09 -9.92
N PRO A 34 -4.84 11.38 -9.71
CA PRO A 34 -4.83 12.35 -10.79
C PRO A 34 -3.43 12.42 -11.40
N VAL A 35 -3.35 12.30 -12.73
CA VAL A 35 -2.09 12.43 -13.45
C VAL A 35 -1.68 13.90 -13.38
N LEU A 36 -0.57 14.18 -12.71
CA LEU A 36 0.06 15.49 -12.79
C LEU A 36 0.79 15.60 -14.12
N GLY A 37 0.44 16.61 -14.91
CA GLY A 37 1.17 16.99 -16.11
C GLY A 37 2.56 17.53 -15.77
N LYS A 38 3.37 17.77 -16.81
CA LYS A 38 4.75 18.30 -16.68
C LYS A 38 4.84 19.62 -15.90
N ASP A 39 3.74 20.36 -15.83
CA ASP A 39 3.62 21.65 -15.13
C ASP A 39 3.06 21.53 -13.70
N GLY A 40 2.93 20.31 -13.17
CA GLY A 40 2.40 20.07 -11.82
C GLY A 40 0.88 20.29 -11.68
N LYS A 41 0.16 20.52 -12.80
CA LYS A 41 -1.31 20.61 -12.83
C LYS A 41 -1.92 19.22 -13.07
N PRO A 42 -3.02 18.86 -12.39
CA PRO A 42 -3.78 17.66 -12.72
C PRO A 42 -4.32 17.80 -14.15
N THR A 43 -4.05 16.81 -15.01
CA THR A 43 -4.47 16.84 -16.43
C THR A 43 -5.97 16.57 -16.63
N GLY A 44 -6.70 16.36 -15.53
CA GLY A 44 -8.10 15.90 -15.56
C GLY A 44 -8.23 14.40 -15.79
N GLU A 45 -7.13 13.69 -16.08
CA GLU A 45 -7.10 12.24 -16.18
C GLU A 45 -6.72 11.61 -14.85
N THR A 46 -7.41 10.54 -14.46
CA THR A 46 -7.02 9.69 -13.34
C THR A 46 -6.33 8.45 -13.88
N ALA A 47 -5.18 8.13 -13.29
CA ALA A 47 -4.50 6.86 -13.54
C ALA A 47 -4.76 5.91 -12.39
N LYS A 48 -5.15 4.68 -12.73
CA LYS A 48 -5.19 3.58 -11.76
C LYS A 48 -3.76 3.20 -11.42
N LYS A 49 -3.33 3.55 -10.21
CA LYS A 49 -2.00 3.24 -9.70
C LYS A 49 -2.12 2.23 -8.58
N ALA A 50 -1.36 1.15 -8.67
CA ALA A 50 -1.23 0.21 -7.56
C ALA A 50 -0.70 0.95 -6.33
N ILE A 51 -1.22 0.60 -5.15
CA ILE A 51 -0.66 1.07 -3.89
C ILE A 51 0.77 0.54 -3.79
N LYS A 52 1.69 1.33 -3.25
CA LYS A 52 3.05 0.87 -2.94
C LYS A 52 3.04 0.13 -1.61
N ALA A 53 3.90 -0.88 -1.45
CA ALA A 53 4.04 -1.59 -0.18
C ALA A 53 4.36 -0.64 1.00
N ASP A 54 5.12 0.43 0.73
CA ASP A 54 5.49 1.47 1.70
C ASP A 54 4.30 2.33 2.17
N GLU A 55 3.28 2.47 1.32
CA GLU A 55 2.03 3.15 1.69
C GLU A 55 1.05 2.23 2.43
N VAL A 56 1.33 0.93 2.54
CA VAL A 56 0.47 -0.01 3.26
C VAL A 56 0.77 0.08 4.75
N LEU A 57 -0.15 0.65 5.50
CA LEU A 57 -0.11 0.65 6.96
C LEU A 57 -0.49 -0.72 7.52
N SER A 58 -1.57 -1.30 7.00
CA SER A 58 -2.06 -2.61 7.42
C SER A 58 -2.87 -3.26 6.32
N PHE A 59 -2.92 -4.58 6.27
CA PHE A 59 -3.76 -5.29 5.31
C PHE A 59 -4.43 -6.49 5.96
N ARG A 60 -5.61 -6.84 5.44
CA ARG A 60 -6.37 -8.02 5.85
C ARG A 60 -6.83 -8.75 4.61
N ASP A 61 -6.46 -10.02 4.54
CA ASP A 61 -6.96 -10.94 3.52
C ASP A 61 -8.22 -11.64 4.03
N TYR A 62 -9.28 -11.64 3.22
CA TYR A 62 -10.55 -12.33 3.48
C TYR A 62 -10.74 -13.54 2.56
N GLY A 63 -9.70 -13.96 1.83
CA GLY A 63 -9.75 -15.04 0.84
C GLY A 63 -10.26 -14.58 -0.52
N ASP A 64 -11.46 -14.02 -0.58
CA ASP A 64 -12.10 -13.49 -1.81
C ASP A 64 -11.65 -12.06 -2.15
N ARG A 65 -11.40 -11.26 -1.11
CA ARG A 65 -10.96 -9.88 -1.23
C ARG A 65 -9.87 -9.56 -0.22
N VAL A 66 -9.00 -8.62 -0.58
CA VAL A 66 -8.03 -8.02 0.32
C VAL A 66 -8.44 -6.60 0.63
N VAL A 67 -8.40 -6.24 1.91
CA VAL A 67 -8.58 -4.86 2.37
C VAL A 67 -7.23 -4.34 2.80
N VAL A 68 -6.81 -3.24 2.20
CA VAL A 68 -5.56 -2.55 2.51
C VAL A 68 -5.90 -1.20 3.12
N VAL A 69 -5.29 -0.92 4.26
CA VAL A 69 -5.31 0.39 4.92
C VAL A 69 -3.99 1.07 4.62
N THR A 70 -4.05 2.26 4.06
CA THR A 70 -2.85 3.06 3.78
C THR A 70 -2.43 3.91 4.97
N VAL A 71 -1.20 4.42 4.95
CA VAL A 71 -0.66 5.35 5.95
C VAL A 71 -1.50 6.64 6.07
N ASP A 72 -2.20 7.02 5.00
CA ASP A 72 -3.11 8.17 4.95
C ASP A 72 -4.48 7.86 5.61
N GLY A 73 -4.70 6.63 6.11
CA GLY A 73 -5.96 6.18 6.69
C GLY A 73 -7.02 5.79 5.66
N GLN A 74 -6.73 5.91 4.36
CA GLN A 74 -7.63 5.46 3.29
C GLN A 74 -7.64 3.94 3.19
N LYS A 75 -8.85 3.38 3.09
CA LYS A 75 -9.08 1.94 2.91
C LYS A 75 -9.38 1.65 1.46
N PHE A 76 -8.68 0.68 0.91
CA PHE A 76 -8.87 0.22 -0.44
C PHE A 76 -9.15 -1.28 -0.43
N THR A 77 -10.11 -1.70 -1.24
CA THR A 77 -10.48 -3.12 -1.37
C THR A 77 -10.07 -3.59 -2.75
N GLY A 78 -9.33 -4.69 -2.81
CA GLY A 78 -8.96 -5.38 -4.03
C GLY A 78 -9.64 -6.74 -4.05
N GLU A 79 -10.33 -7.07 -5.13
CA GLU A 79 -10.84 -8.42 -5.33
C GLU A 79 -9.69 -9.32 -5.79
N LYS A 80 -9.50 -10.45 -5.12
CA LYS A 80 -8.71 -11.55 -5.69
C LYS A 80 -9.62 -12.25 -6.69
N ALA A 81 -9.82 -11.65 -7.85
CA ALA A 81 -10.45 -12.36 -8.95
C ALA A 81 -9.58 -13.59 -9.23
N ALA A 82 -10.04 -14.76 -8.78
CA ALA A 82 -9.48 -16.04 -9.18
C ALA A 82 -9.73 -16.18 -10.67
N LYS A 83 -8.75 -15.80 -11.49
CA LYS A 83 -8.78 -15.98 -12.93
C LYS A 83 -7.88 -17.13 -13.32
#